data_AF-X1EQL5-F1
#
_entry.id   AF-X1EQL5-F1
#
_cell.length_a   1.000
_cell.length_b   1.000
_cell.length_c   1.000
_cell.angle_alpha   90.00
_cell.angle_beta   90.00
_cell.angle_gamma   90.00
#
_symmetry.space_group_name_H-M   'P 1'
#
loop_
_entity.id
_entity.type
_entity.pdbx_description
1 polymer ?
#
loop_
_entity_poly.entity_id
_entity_poly.type
_entity_poly.pdbx_seq_one_letter_code
_entity_poly.pdbx_strand_id
1 'polypeptide(L)'
;GCGLVSGVPVAFNIGYGFGLVGSKEGATHTENIIFFDGKAHKFDEVIFHHENRDPTKPWKFTSNDNRFNMVLEPIIPHREKMNFGLIYLNSSLMHGLFSGDLILDDGEKIHIEKMLGHAEDIYWRW
;
A
#
# COMPACT_ATOMS: atom_id res chain seq x y z
N GLY A 1 -5.69 -1.10 -3.62
CA GLY A 1 -6.44 -0.49 -4.76
C GLY A 1 -7.35 -1.53 -5.38
N CYS A 2 -8.26 -1.14 -6.28
CA CYS A 2 -9.11 -2.08 -7.02
C CYS A 2 -9.53 -1.53 -8.39
N GLY A 3 -9.87 -2.42 -9.31
CA GLY A 3 -10.24 -2.08 -10.67
C GLY A 3 -10.48 -3.29 -11.56
N LEU A 4 -10.38 -3.08 -12.87
CA LEU A 4 -10.48 -4.12 -13.88
C LEU A 4 -9.20 -4.13 -14.74
N VAL A 5 -8.67 -5.31 -15.03
CA VAL A 5 -7.60 -5.51 -16.01
C VAL A 5 -8.13 -6.43 -17.08
N SER A 6 -8.21 -5.95 -18.33
CA SER A 6 -8.79 -6.72 -19.44
C SER A 6 -10.21 -7.26 -19.16
N GLY A 7 -10.99 -6.54 -18.36
CA GLY A 7 -12.34 -6.95 -17.94
C GLY A 7 -12.40 -7.88 -16.73
N VAL A 8 -11.25 -8.29 -16.18
CA VAL A 8 -11.16 -9.16 -15.01
C VAL A 8 -10.99 -8.32 -13.72
N PRO A 9 -11.78 -8.58 -12.66
CA PRO A 9 -11.62 -7.90 -11.38
C PRO A 9 -10.24 -8.16 -10.74
N VAL A 10 -9.59 -7.07 -10.32
CA VAL A 10 -8.36 -7.11 -9.54
C VAL A 10 -8.46 -6.17 -8.34
N ALA A 11 -7.94 -6.59 -7.21
CA ALA A 11 -7.76 -5.76 -6.03
C ALA A 11 -6.52 -6.18 -5.24
N PHE A 12 -6.04 -5.30 -4.37
CA PHE A 12 -5.01 -5.66 -3.39
C PHE A 12 -5.13 -4.81 -2.15
N ASN A 13 -4.69 -5.39 -1.04
CA ASN A 13 -4.43 -4.70 0.21
C ASN A 13 -2.96 -4.97 0.61
N ILE A 14 -2.28 -3.95 1.12
CA ILE A 14 -0.94 -4.06 1.69
C ILE A 14 -0.90 -3.30 3.00
N GLY A 15 -0.28 -3.89 4.02
CA GLY A 15 -0.29 -3.34 5.37
C GLY A 15 0.22 -4.31 6.43
N TYR A 16 0.45 -3.75 7.61
CA TYR A 16 0.93 -4.43 8.80
C TYR A 16 -0.04 -4.27 9.99
N GLY A 17 -1.30 -3.90 9.71
CA GLY A 17 -2.29 -3.62 10.74
C GLY A 17 -2.06 -2.29 11.47
N PHE A 18 -2.59 -2.19 12.68
CA PHE A 18 -2.68 -0.94 13.43
C PHE A 18 -1.92 -1.00 14.77
N GLY A 19 -1.46 0.15 15.26
CA GLY A 19 -0.82 0.28 16.57
C GLY A 19 0.64 -0.21 16.57
N LEU A 20 1.08 -0.83 17.68
CA LEU A 20 2.47 -1.30 17.85
C LEU A 20 2.90 -2.34 16.81
N VAL A 21 1.94 -3.05 16.20
CA VAL A 21 2.19 -4.02 15.13
C VAL A 21 2.19 -3.39 13.74
N GLY A 22 1.84 -2.11 13.61
CA GLY A 22 1.70 -1.42 12.31
C GLY A 22 3.00 -1.08 11.60
N SER A 23 4.16 -1.32 12.22
CA SER A 23 5.45 -1.32 11.53
C SER A 23 5.89 -2.75 11.21
N LYS A 24 6.68 -2.92 10.15
CA LYS A 24 7.23 -4.23 9.78
C LYS A 24 7.97 -4.89 10.96
N GLU A 25 8.69 -4.11 11.77
CA GLU A 25 9.47 -4.61 12.91
C GLU A 25 8.61 -5.06 14.09
N GLY A 26 7.46 -4.42 14.29
CA GLY A 26 6.52 -4.75 15.36
C GLY A 26 5.45 -5.76 14.94
N ALA A 27 5.25 -5.97 13.64
CA ALA A 27 4.18 -6.78 13.10
C ALA A 27 4.31 -8.27 13.46
N THR A 28 3.19 -8.87 13.85
CA THR A 28 3.07 -10.32 14.01
C THR A 28 2.37 -10.99 12.82
N HIS A 29 1.78 -10.18 11.93
CA HIS A 29 0.99 -10.61 10.77
C HIS A 29 1.08 -9.55 9.67
N THR A 30 0.76 -9.92 8.43
CA THR A 30 0.62 -8.98 7.31
C THR A 30 -0.82 -8.98 6.78
N GLU A 31 -1.24 -7.86 6.20
CA GLU A 31 -2.51 -7.72 5.49
C GLU A 31 -2.33 -7.89 3.96
N ASN A 32 -1.08 -8.08 3.53
CA ASN A 32 -0.64 -8.19 2.14
C ASN A 32 -1.35 -9.33 1.39
N ILE A 33 -2.19 -8.99 0.41
CA ILE A 33 -2.97 -9.95 -0.37
C ILE A 33 -3.34 -9.35 -1.74
N ILE A 34 -3.31 -10.18 -2.79
CA ILE A 34 -3.85 -9.86 -4.11
C ILE A 34 -5.17 -10.62 -4.28
N PHE A 35 -6.17 -9.97 -4.84
CA PHE A 35 -7.40 -10.60 -5.31
C PHE A 35 -7.44 -10.50 -6.84
N PHE A 36 -7.60 -11.62 -7.52
CA PHE A 36 -7.74 -11.67 -8.98
C PHE A 36 -8.80 -12.70 -9.36
N ASP A 37 -9.76 -12.29 -10.17
CA ASP A 37 -10.88 -13.15 -10.62
C ASP A 37 -11.59 -13.92 -9.49
N GLY A 38 -11.82 -13.23 -8.36
CA GLY A 38 -12.45 -13.82 -7.18
C GLY A 38 -11.56 -14.74 -6.33
N LYS A 39 -10.28 -14.93 -6.70
CA LYS A 39 -9.31 -15.72 -5.94
C LYS A 39 -8.37 -14.83 -5.14
N ALA A 40 -8.11 -15.25 -3.90
CA ALA A 40 -7.15 -14.62 -3.01
C ALA A 40 -5.76 -15.25 -3.14
N HIS A 41 -4.73 -14.42 -3.25
CA HIS A 41 -3.32 -14.77 -3.35
C HIS A 41 -2.56 -14.06 -2.23
N LYS A 42 -2.34 -14.78 -1.13
CA LYS A 42 -1.62 -14.26 0.04
C LYS A 42 -0.13 -14.21 -0.28
N PHE A 43 0.53 -13.12 0.10
CA PHE A 43 1.98 -12.98 -0.01
C PHE A 43 2.54 -12.33 1.25
N ASP A 44 3.86 -12.34 1.36
CA ASP A 44 4.55 -12.12 2.62
C ASP A 44 4.76 -10.63 2.93
N GLU A 45 5.99 -10.13 2.90
CA GLU A 45 6.33 -8.79 3.35
C GLU A 45 6.35 -7.78 2.20
N VAL A 46 5.99 -6.52 2.47
CA VAL A 46 6.10 -5.39 1.54
C VAL A 46 6.96 -4.31 2.15
N ILE A 47 7.92 -3.82 1.39
CA ILE A 47 8.73 -2.65 1.73
C ILE A 47 8.10 -1.41 1.10
N PHE A 48 7.89 -0.40 1.93
CA PHE A 48 7.27 0.87 1.57
C PHE A 48 8.41 1.88 1.38
N HIS A 49 8.67 2.25 0.13
CA HIS A 49 9.73 3.17 -0.24
C HIS A 49 9.13 4.56 -0.45
N HIS A 50 9.41 5.47 0.49
CA HIS A 50 8.99 6.86 0.38
C HIS A 50 10.07 7.79 0.95
N GLU A 51 10.15 9.01 0.41
CA GLU A 51 11.03 10.05 0.93
C GLU A 51 10.32 10.82 2.05
N ASN A 52 10.72 10.61 3.31
CA ASN A 52 10.20 11.36 4.47
C ASN A 52 8.67 11.35 4.61
N ARG A 53 8.02 10.29 4.13
CA ARG A 53 6.56 10.13 4.12
C ARG A 53 5.87 11.25 3.32
N ASP A 54 6.54 11.86 2.35
CA ASP A 54 5.99 12.96 1.56
C ASP A 54 4.90 12.44 0.61
N PRO A 55 3.61 12.77 0.81
CA PRO A 55 2.53 12.27 -0.03
C PRO A 55 2.51 12.93 -1.42
N THR A 56 3.28 14.01 -1.64
CA THR A 56 3.38 14.70 -2.94
C THR A 56 4.36 14.03 -3.91
N LYS A 57 5.12 13.04 -3.43
CA LYS A 57 6.08 12.26 -4.21
C LYS A 57 5.55 10.85 -4.47
N PRO A 58 5.99 10.19 -5.56
CA PRO A 58 5.62 8.80 -5.80
C PRO A 58 6.07 7.90 -4.66
N TRP A 59 5.20 6.99 -4.22
CA TRP A 59 5.56 5.94 -3.26
C TRP A 59 5.76 4.64 -4.00
N LYS A 60 6.87 3.96 -3.77
CA LYS A 60 7.17 2.66 -4.37
C LYS A 60 6.96 1.55 -3.34
N PHE A 61 6.48 0.41 -3.79
CA PHE A 61 6.18 -0.74 -2.96
C PHE A 61 6.79 -1.98 -3.61
N THR A 62 7.58 -2.74 -2.86
CA THR A 62 8.19 -3.99 -3.34
C THR A 62 7.99 -5.09 -2.32
N SER A 63 7.48 -6.25 -2.72
CA SER A 63 7.48 -7.41 -1.85
C SER A 63 8.85 -8.09 -1.78
N ASN A 64 9.11 -8.82 -0.70
CA ASN A 64 10.35 -9.59 -0.52
C ASN A 64 10.53 -10.73 -1.56
N ASP A 65 9.44 -11.20 -2.15
CA ASP A 65 9.38 -12.25 -3.16
C ASP A 65 9.17 -11.72 -4.60
N ASN A 66 9.21 -10.40 -4.80
CA ASN A 66 8.97 -9.71 -6.08
C ASN A 66 7.58 -9.93 -6.72
N ARG A 67 6.61 -10.46 -5.97
CA ARG A 67 5.23 -10.62 -6.44
C ARG A 67 4.40 -9.35 -6.45
N PHE A 68 4.85 -8.31 -5.75
CA PHE A 68 4.19 -7.01 -5.71
C PHE A 68 5.22 -5.91 -5.96
N ASN A 69 5.20 -5.31 -7.15
CA ASN A 69 6.12 -4.24 -7.54
C ASN A 69 5.32 -3.09 -8.12
N MET A 70 5.03 -2.09 -7.30
CA MET A 70 4.08 -1.03 -7.64
C MET A 70 4.64 0.36 -7.32
N VAL A 71 4.19 1.35 -8.07
CA VAL A 71 4.36 2.77 -7.76
C VAL A 71 2.99 3.40 -7.66
N LEU A 72 2.75 4.17 -6.61
CA LEU A 72 1.59 5.04 -6.46
C LEU A 72 2.00 6.45 -6.87
N GLU A 73 1.38 7.00 -7.90
CA GLU A 73 1.54 8.40 -8.34
C GLU A 73 0.45 9.27 -7.71
N PRO A 74 0.78 10.40 -7.06
CA PRO A 74 -0.20 11.19 -6.30
C PRO A 74 -1.16 11.95 -7.21
N ILE A 75 -2.45 11.93 -6.86
CA ILE A 75 -3.46 12.86 -7.39
C ILE A 75 -3.89 13.85 -6.30
N ILE A 76 -4.23 13.33 -5.12
CA ILE A 76 -4.70 14.12 -3.98
C ILE A 76 -3.79 13.79 -2.78
N PRO A 77 -2.65 14.49 -2.66
CA PRO A 77 -1.79 14.35 -1.50
C PRO A 77 -2.35 15.13 -0.31
N HIS A 78 -2.31 14.55 0.89
CA HIS A 78 -2.73 15.22 2.11
C HIS A 78 -1.76 14.91 3.26
N ARG A 79 -1.39 15.95 4.00
CA ARG A 79 -0.52 15.83 5.17
C ARG A 79 -1.08 16.66 6.31
N GLU A 80 -1.23 16.05 7.47
CA GLU A 80 -1.74 16.71 8.66
C GLU A 80 -0.81 16.47 9.85
N LYS A 81 -0.58 17.52 10.63
CA LYS A 81 0.20 17.47 11.86
C LYS A 81 -0.52 18.26 12.94
N MET A 82 -0.86 17.59 14.04
CA MET A 82 -1.49 18.20 15.21
C MET A 82 -0.69 17.82 16.46
N ASN A 83 -0.45 18.80 17.34
CA ASN A 83 0.27 18.58 18.59
C ASN A 83 -0.38 19.39 19.72
N PHE A 84 -1.08 18.68 20.61
CA PHE A 84 -1.69 19.22 21.82
C PHE A 84 -1.00 18.68 23.09
N GLY A 85 0.29 18.34 23.00
CA GLY A 85 1.08 17.77 24.10
C GLY A 85 0.88 16.27 24.24
N LEU A 86 -0.15 15.87 25.00
CA LEU A 86 -0.50 14.46 25.19
C LEU A 86 -0.92 13.83 23.85
N ILE A 87 -1.80 14.54 23.12
CA ILE A 87 -2.31 14.11 21.82
C ILE A 87 -1.40 14.62 20.71
N TYR A 88 -0.90 13.71 19.89
CA TYR A 88 -0.08 13.99 18.71
C TYR A 88 -0.53 13.15 17.51
N LEU A 89 -0.69 13.81 16.36
CA LEU A 89 -1.01 13.22 15.07
C LEU A 89 0.03 13.70 14.04
N ASN A 90 0.52 12.76 13.24
CA ASN A 90 1.26 13.06 12.02
C ASN A 90 0.87 12.04 10.94
N SER A 91 0.00 12.46 10.02
CA SER A 91 -0.52 11.63 8.93
C SER A 91 0.03 12.09 7.58
N SER A 92 0.24 11.13 6.70
CA SER A 92 0.53 11.34 5.28
C SER A 92 -0.38 10.39 4.50
N LEU A 93 -1.34 10.96 3.80
CA LEU A 93 -2.39 10.28 3.06
C LEU A 93 -2.19 10.58 1.58
N MET A 94 -2.26 9.54 0.76
CA MET A 94 -2.04 9.66 -0.67
C MET A 94 -3.15 8.92 -1.41
N HIS A 95 -3.96 9.67 -2.17
CA HIS A 95 -4.86 9.09 -3.17
C HIS A 95 -4.25 9.29 -4.55
N GLY A 96 -4.22 8.23 -5.35
CA GLY A 96 -3.40 8.24 -6.55
C GLY A 96 -3.66 7.09 -7.50
N LEU A 97 -2.74 6.95 -8.46
CA LEU A 97 -2.75 5.92 -9.49
C LEU A 97 -1.61 4.94 -9.26
N PHE A 98 -1.97 3.70 -8.95
CA PHE A 98 -1.04 2.59 -8.91
C PHE A 98 -0.70 2.11 -10.32
N SER A 99 0.58 1.92 -10.60
CA SER A 99 1.06 1.22 -11.79
C SER A 99 2.22 0.28 -11.43
N GLY A 100 2.30 -0.85 -12.11
CA GLY A 100 3.32 -1.87 -11.84
C GLY A 100 2.82 -3.28 -12.10
N ASP A 101 3.43 -4.25 -11.42
CA ASP A 101 3.23 -5.66 -11.69
C ASP A 101 2.85 -6.44 -10.43
N LEU A 102 1.89 -7.35 -10.61
CA LEU A 102 1.47 -8.35 -9.63
C LEU A 102 1.81 -9.75 -10.16
N ILE A 103 2.24 -10.67 -9.29
CA ILE A 103 2.48 -12.07 -9.63
C ILE A 103 1.60 -12.98 -8.76
N LEU A 104 0.75 -13.77 -9.40
CA LEU A 104 -0.17 -14.71 -8.75
C LEU A 104 0.57 -15.97 -8.27
N ASP A 105 -0.11 -16.84 -7.52
CA ASP A 105 0.54 -18.05 -6.95
C ASP A 105 0.97 -19.06 -8.02
N ASP A 106 0.35 -19.05 -9.19
CA ASP A 106 0.71 -19.87 -10.35
C ASP A 106 1.81 -19.24 -11.22
N GLY A 107 2.29 -18.05 -10.85
CA GLY A 107 3.30 -17.30 -11.59
C GLY A 107 2.74 -16.41 -12.69
N GLU A 108 1.41 -16.34 -12.88
CA GLU A 108 0.82 -15.40 -13.83
C GLU A 108 1.15 -13.96 -13.42
N LYS A 109 1.59 -13.16 -14.40
CA LYS A 109 1.93 -11.75 -14.21
C LYS A 109 0.79 -10.87 -14.70
N ILE A 110 0.23 -10.06 -13.78
CA ILE A 110 -0.81 -9.08 -14.08
C ILE A 110 -0.18 -7.68 -14.06
N HIS A 111 -0.23 -6.98 -15.19
CA HIS A 111 0.20 -5.59 -15.28
C HIS A 111 -0.94 -4.64 -14.91
N ILE A 112 -0.67 -3.72 -14.02
CA ILE A 112 -1.57 -2.66 -13.59
C ILE A 112 -1.08 -1.35 -14.22
N GLU A 113 -1.94 -0.68 -14.97
CA GLU A 113 -1.68 0.65 -15.50
C GLU A 113 -2.72 1.64 -14.96
N LYS A 114 -2.25 2.64 -14.21
CA LYS A 114 -3.05 3.76 -13.71
C LYS A 114 -4.35 3.36 -13.00
N MET A 115 -4.27 2.40 -12.07
CA MET A 115 -5.42 1.99 -11.26
C MET A 115 -5.58 2.87 -10.02
N LEU A 116 -6.78 3.39 -9.79
CA LEU A 116 -7.05 4.20 -8.59
C LEU A 116 -6.81 3.41 -7.30
N GLY A 117 -6.22 4.10 -6.33
CA GLY A 117 -6.04 3.56 -5.00
C GLY A 117 -5.55 4.62 -4.02
N HIS A 118 -5.15 4.14 -2.86
CA HIS A 118 -4.70 4.97 -1.76
C HIS A 118 -3.62 4.24 -0.95
N ALA A 119 -2.75 5.02 -0.33
CA ALA A 119 -1.82 4.59 0.71
C ALA A 119 -1.81 5.60 1.85
N GLU A 120 -1.50 5.12 3.05
CA GLU A 120 -1.38 5.94 4.24
C GLU A 120 -0.16 5.54 5.06
N ASP A 121 0.42 6.54 5.70
CA ASP A 121 1.34 6.36 6.81
C ASP A 121 0.89 7.32 7.91
N ILE A 122 0.45 6.76 9.04
CA ILE A 122 -0.12 7.52 10.14
C ILE A 122 0.57 7.16 11.44
N TYR A 123 1.04 8.20 12.12
CA TYR A 123 1.55 8.08 13.48
C TYR A 123 0.64 8.84 14.45
N TRP A 124 0.10 8.11 15.42
CA TRP A 124 -0.69 8.63 16.52
C TRP A 124 0.01 8.36 17.85
N ARG A 125 -0.06 9.33 18.76
CA ARG A 125 0.32 9.18 20.17
C ARG A 125 -0.68 9.93 21.04
N TRP A 126 -1.09 9.33 22.15
CA TRP A 126 -1.97 9.93 23.16
C TRP A 126 -1.56 9.49 24.57
#